data_AF-A0A267ML57-F1
#
_entry.id   AF-A0A267ML57-F1
#
_cell.length_a   1.000
_cell.length_b   1.000
_cell.length_c   1.000
_cell.angle_alpha   90.00
_cell.angle_beta   90.00
_cell.angle_gamma   90.00
#
_symmetry.space_group_name_H-M   'P 1'
#
loop_
_entity.id
_entity.type
_entity.pdbx_description
1 polymer ?
#
loop_
_entity_poly.entity_id
_entity_poly.type
_entity_poly.pdbx_seq_one_letter_code
_entity_poly.pdbx_strand_id
1 'polypeptide(L)'
;MARRLILLILFIILIPVGVYANGAPVDTGTYTVTGNVEPIEKKDISIEREHIKLRVDEDYVNVKVTYDFLNMGGAQDFKYAFPVDYKINEYESQLKETIFNFKMYDGDEELKILDVKVEKEVVQRDENLYEDVNINVDNEVRKWFITSLTFDENEKKTVYIEYKIKTLYVDWGMSNEFFTRFDKNYFEYNLTPAKVLGEGIIKDFNLEIDVKPLIYKDGDVDYLNVDDFVYEEGIYKVNRENLNIDEMPNIKLAYNSIRHKEKKELENTRIDEEFIKNITSSSHLEGYGVENLYDKDLDTTWAIKEDWDKWIQIEFKYPIEVSLVGIINGYTKDKTVYEENKKVKAFKLELYNGKNKITEEIRYIQERNYEDLDKEYYKDFIDYSDFVYAGPEVDKIKITILDTYDGLLYEDLCISEILLLSNTMKNKNLIELIKLYYKEEKTNEEKRRLLNLLMEVKSHELYESAYFNYNDVIKELSNIELKTEKDFRNIIELGNKKENISKTIYGQLIKSIFFSEPKKFIKELSKYPNKIESTALYMSDEISGKEEWDRLKDEIKELNKDKELKFEETVAVNLFYIKVNENIDKL
;
A
#
# COMPACT_ATOMS: atom_id res chain seq x y z
N MET A 1 -4.54 -45.26 -28.18
CA MET A 1 -3.84 -44.91 -26.92
C MET A 1 -2.94 -43.69 -27.11
N ALA A 2 -2.01 -43.71 -28.07
CA ALA A 2 -1.10 -42.58 -28.37
C ALA A 2 -1.79 -41.20 -28.58
N ARG A 3 -2.89 -41.13 -29.35
CA ARG A 3 -3.64 -39.86 -29.53
C ARG A 3 -4.24 -39.29 -28.23
N ARG A 4 -4.69 -40.15 -27.31
CA ARG A 4 -5.23 -39.71 -26.01
C ARG A 4 -4.10 -39.25 -25.08
N LEU A 5 -2.93 -39.88 -25.16
CA LEU A 5 -1.73 -39.47 -24.43
C LEU A 5 -1.21 -38.10 -24.92
N ILE A 6 -1.18 -37.88 -26.24
CA ILE A 6 -0.77 -36.58 -26.83
C ILE A 6 -1.75 -35.47 -26.44
N LEU A 7 -3.06 -35.72 -26.47
CA LEU A 7 -4.06 -34.74 -26.01
C LEU A 7 -3.95 -34.45 -24.52
N LEU A 8 -3.67 -35.45 -23.68
CA LEU A 8 -3.45 -35.26 -22.24
C LEU A 8 -2.18 -34.43 -21.98
N ILE A 9 -1.08 -34.71 -22.69
CA ILE A 9 0.17 -33.94 -22.58
C ILE A 9 -0.04 -32.50 -23.07
N LEU A 10 -0.72 -32.29 -24.20
CA LEU A 10 -1.08 -30.95 -24.67
C LEU A 10 -1.98 -30.23 -23.67
N PHE A 11 -2.96 -30.92 -23.07
CA PHE A 11 -3.83 -30.34 -22.06
C PHE A 11 -3.04 -29.95 -20.80
N ILE A 12 -2.12 -30.80 -20.34
CA ILE A 12 -1.24 -30.52 -19.19
C ILE A 12 -0.24 -29.39 -19.49
N ILE A 13 0.24 -29.26 -20.73
CA ILE A 13 1.13 -28.16 -21.14
C ILE A 13 0.34 -26.85 -21.30
N LEU A 14 -0.93 -26.91 -21.71
CA LEU A 14 -1.76 -25.73 -21.95
C LEU A 14 -2.50 -25.22 -20.69
N ILE A 15 -2.78 -26.07 -19.69
CA ILE A 15 -3.41 -25.65 -18.42
C ILE A 15 -2.61 -24.57 -17.68
N PRO A 16 -1.27 -24.69 -17.49
CA PRO A 16 -0.48 -23.67 -16.79
C PRO A 16 -0.52 -22.31 -17.47
N VAL A 17 -0.70 -22.27 -18.79
CA VAL A 17 -0.75 -21.02 -19.57
C VAL A 17 -2.04 -20.24 -19.30
N GLY A 18 -3.08 -20.89 -18.77
CA GLY A 18 -4.36 -20.27 -18.42
C GLY A 18 -4.52 -19.91 -16.94
N VAL A 19 -3.60 -20.33 -16.07
CA VAL A 19 -3.58 -19.90 -14.66
C VAL A 19 -2.75 -18.62 -14.60
N TYR A 20 -3.32 -17.54 -15.12
CA TYR A 20 -2.75 -16.21 -14.95
C TYR A 20 -2.59 -15.95 -13.45
N ALA A 21 -1.42 -15.45 -13.06
CA ALA A 21 -1.21 -14.95 -11.71
C ALA A 21 -2.36 -13.98 -11.38
N ASN A 22 -3.09 -14.27 -10.31
CA ASN A 22 -4.12 -13.35 -9.84
C ASN A 22 -3.36 -12.20 -9.17
N GLY A 23 -3.11 -11.14 -9.93
CA GLY A 23 -2.61 -9.88 -9.41
C GLY A 23 -3.76 -8.92 -9.14
N ALA A 24 -3.56 -8.02 -8.19
CA ALA A 24 -4.41 -6.86 -8.01
C ALA A 24 -3.54 -5.61 -7.90
N PRO A 25 -4.03 -4.44 -8.36
CA PRO A 25 -3.34 -3.20 -8.09
C PRO A 25 -3.25 -2.97 -6.58
N VAL A 26 -2.03 -2.78 -6.07
CA VAL A 26 -1.74 -2.44 -4.67
C VAL A 26 -1.94 -0.95 -4.45
N ASP A 27 -1.42 -0.15 -5.38
CA ASP A 27 -1.66 1.27 -5.42
C ASP A 27 -1.80 1.74 -6.87
N THR A 28 -2.66 2.72 -7.07
CA THR A 28 -2.85 3.33 -8.39
C THR A 28 -2.93 4.83 -8.24
N GLY A 29 -2.48 5.51 -9.28
CA GLY A 29 -2.93 6.86 -9.54
C GLY A 29 -3.69 6.86 -10.85
N THR A 30 -4.87 7.47 -10.84
CA THR A 30 -5.81 7.39 -11.96
C THR A 30 -5.87 8.67 -12.78
N TYR A 31 -5.19 9.71 -12.35
CA TYR A 31 -5.10 10.96 -13.08
C TYR A 31 -4.43 10.77 -14.43
N THR A 32 -4.89 11.48 -15.45
CA THR A 32 -4.29 11.37 -16.77
C THR A 32 -3.84 12.70 -17.33
N VAL A 33 -4.67 13.75 -17.27
CA VAL A 33 -4.36 15.08 -17.83
C VAL A 33 -4.96 16.17 -16.96
N THR A 34 -4.24 17.26 -16.78
CA THR A 34 -4.76 18.53 -16.27
C THR A 34 -4.55 19.56 -17.34
N GLY A 35 -5.25 20.68 -17.32
CA GLY A 35 -5.14 21.64 -18.41
C GLY A 35 -5.03 23.08 -17.98
N ASN A 36 -5.04 23.92 -19.00
CA ASN A 36 -5.07 25.36 -18.89
C ASN A 36 -6.50 25.87 -18.62
N VAL A 37 -6.65 27.16 -18.37
CA VAL A 37 -7.96 27.79 -18.20
C VAL A 37 -8.81 27.70 -19.47
N GLU A 38 -10.10 27.39 -19.30
CA GLU A 38 -11.09 27.38 -20.37
C GLU A 38 -12.21 28.38 -20.09
N PRO A 39 -12.40 29.42 -20.91
CA PRO A 39 -13.50 30.34 -20.72
C PRO A 39 -14.84 29.66 -21.01
N ILE A 40 -15.82 29.85 -20.14
CA ILE A 40 -17.18 29.29 -20.32
C ILE A 40 -17.94 30.06 -21.42
N GLU A 41 -17.56 31.31 -21.65
CA GLU A 41 -18.11 32.18 -22.68
C GLU A 41 -16.96 32.88 -23.41
N LYS A 42 -17.11 33.13 -24.72
CA LYS A 42 -16.12 33.91 -25.46
C LYS A 42 -16.07 35.35 -24.91
N LYS A 43 -14.89 35.80 -24.52
CA LYS A 43 -14.62 37.14 -23.98
C LYS A 43 -13.37 37.71 -24.64
N ASP A 44 -13.27 39.04 -24.67
CA ASP A 44 -12.10 39.76 -25.19
C ASP A 44 -10.98 39.80 -24.13
N ILE A 45 -10.49 38.62 -23.73
CA ILE A 45 -9.44 38.43 -22.72
C ILE A 45 -8.27 37.72 -23.38
N SER A 46 -7.04 38.21 -23.20
CA SER A 46 -5.79 37.55 -23.64
C SER A 46 -4.94 37.11 -22.46
N ILE A 47 -4.06 36.12 -22.69
CA ILE A 47 -2.99 35.74 -21.77
C ILE A 47 -1.71 36.48 -22.18
N GLU A 48 -1.30 37.45 -21.37
CA GLU A 48 -0.05 38.18 -21.60
C GLU A 48 1.15 37.35 -21.13
N ARG A 49 1.01 36.65 -20.00
CA ARG A 49 2.05 35.79 -19.45
C ARG A 49 1.44 34.52 -18.88
N GLU A 50 2.11 33.40 -19.11
CA GLU A 50 1.85 32.15 -18.42
C GLU A 50 3.13 31.60 -17.82
N HIS A 51 3.09 31.24 -16.55
CA HIS A 51 4.20 30.61 -15.85
C HIS A 51 3.75 29.36 -15.13
N ILE A 52 4.15 28.20 -15.65
CA ILE A 52 3.87 26.88 -15.09
C ILE A 52 5.08 26.43 -14.27
N LYS A 53 4.85 26.07 -13.01
CA LYS A 53 5.82 25.42 -12.14
C LYS A 53 5.31 24.04 -11.74
N LEU A 54 6.09 23.02 -12.06
CA LEU A 54 5.84 21.63 -11.72
C LEU A 54 6.91 21.18 -10.73
N ARG A 55 6.53 20.66 -9.57
CA ARG A 55 7.47 20.02 -8.63
C ARG A 55 7.12 18.54 -8.48
N VAL A 56 7.98 17.68 -8.99
CA VAL A 56 7.81 16.23 -9.03
C VAL A 56 8.32 15.61 -7.73
N ASP A 57 7.50 14.80 -7.07
CA ASP A 57 7.76 14.23 -5.75
C ASP A 57 7.08 12.86 -5.60
N GLU A 58 7.83 11.78 -5.86
CA GLU A 58 7.31 10.39 -5.94
C GLU A 58 6.04 10.33 -6.80
N ASP A 59 4.93 9.85 -6.24
CA ASP A 59 3.67 9.66 -6.95
C ASP A 59 2.90 10.94 -7.27
N TYR A 60 3.49 12.11 -7.00
CA TYR A 60 2.79 13.38 -7.07
C TYR A 60 3.53 14.44 -7.86
N VAL A 61 2.74 15.30 -8.49
CA VAL A 61 3.20 16.58 -9.04
C VAL A 61 2.47 17.70 -8.32
N ASN A 62 3.23 18.64 -7.76
CA ASN A 62 2.68 19.89 -7.26
C ASN A 62 2.69 20.88 -8.41
N VAL A 63 1.52 21.35 -8.80
CA VAL A 63 1.34 22.26 -9.91
C VAL A 63 1.02 23.64 -9.37
N LYS A 64 1.77 24.64 -9.86
CA LYS A 64 1.48 26.04 -9.66
C LYS A 64 1.51 26.76 -11.00
N VAL A 65 0.40 27.39 -11.38
CA VAL A 65 0.32 28.15 -12.64
C VAL A 65 -0.01 29.60 -12.32
N THR A 66 0.67 30.51 -12.99
CA THR A 66 0.42 31.96 -12.89
C THR A 66 0.05 32.49 -14.26
N TYR A 67 -1.08 33.18 -14.37
CA TYR A 67 -1.52 33.87 -15.57
C TYR A 67 -1.54 35.37 -15.33
N ASP A 68 -1.06 36.15 -16.29
CA ASP A 68 -1.39 37.56 -16.38
C ASP A 68 -2.41 37.75 -17.51
N PHE A 69 -3.67 38.00 -17.15
CA PHE A 69 -4.74 38.28 -18.11
C PHE A 69 -4.80 39.77 -18.43
N LEU A 70 -5.19 40.10 -19.66
CA LEU A 70 -5.53 41.46 -20.09
C LEU A 70 -6.95 41.49 -20.67
N ASN A 71 -7.78 42.39 -20.16
CA ASN A 71 -9.07 42.71 -20.76
C ASN A 71 -8.90 43.68 -21.92
N MET A 72 -9.12 43.22 -23.15
CA MET A 72 -9.07 44.05 -24.36
C MET A 72 -10.44 44.66 -24.74
N GLY A 73 -11.51 44.22 -24.07
CA GLY A 73 -12.87 44.72 -24.25
C GLY A 73 -13.27 45.73 -23.16
N GLY A 74 -14.58 46.03 -23.11
CA GLY A 74 -15.16 46.82 -22.02
C GLY A 74 -15.17 46.06 -20.68
N ALA A 75 -15.67 46.70 -19.62
CA ALA A 75 -15.83 46.06 -18.32
C ALA A 75 -16.73 44.80 -18.41
N GLN A 76 -16.27 43.69 -17.83
CA GLN A 76 -16.92 42.38 -17.99
C GLN A 76 -16.58 41.39 -16.87
N ASP A 77 -17.50 40.44 -16.64
CA ASP A 77 -17.22 39.25 -15.83
C ASP A 77 -16.66 38.12 -16.70
N PHE A 78 -15.48 37.63 -16.32
CA PHE A 78 -14.78 36.53 -16.95
C PHE A 78 -14.98 35.25 -16.13
N LYS A 79 -15.92 34.43 -16.58
CA LYS A 79 -16.20 33.11 -16.00
C LYS A 79 -15.42 32.05 -16.76
N TYR A 80 -14.62 31.27 -16.04
CA TYR A 80 -13.77 30.24 -16.63
C TYR A 80 -13.73 28.98 -15.75
N ALA A 81 -13.27 27.89 -16.35
CA ALA A 81 -13.15 26.59 -15.76
C ALA A 81 -11.71 26.08 -15.88
N PHE A 82 -11.28 25.27 -14.92
CA PHE A 82 -9.99 24.57 -14.97
C PHE A 82 -10.25 23.06 -15.05
N PRO A 83 -9.83 22.36 -16.13
CA PRO A 83 -10.09 20.94 -16.32
C PRO A 83 -9.06 20.06 -15.61
N VAL A 84 -9.56 18.98 -15.01
CA VAL A 84 -8.73 17.88 -14.54
C VAL A 84 -9.39 16.55 -14.89
N ASP A 85 -8.66 15.72 -15.61
CA ASP A 85 -9.12 14.45 -16.16
C ASP A 85 -8.54 13.28 -15.37
N TYR A 86 -9.39 12.30 -15.07
CA TYR A 86 -9.01 11.07 -14.38
C TYR A 86 -9.73 9.86 -14.97
N LYS A 87 -9.11 8.70 -14.83
CA LYS A 87 -9.66 7.39 -15.16
C LYS A 87 -10.49 6.88 -13.98
N ILE A 88 -11.67 6.33 -14.25
CA ILE A 88 -12.42 5.58 -13.24
C ILE A 88 -12.17 4.10 -13.52
N ASN A 89 -11.50 3.43 -12.59
CA ASN A 89 -11.34 1.99 -12.63
C ASN A 89 -12.56 1.32 -11.97
N GLU A 90 -13.02 0.17 -12.49
CA GLU A 90 -14.12 -0.62 -11.93
C GLU A 90 -13.90 -0.99 -10.44
N TYR A 91 -12.63 -1.11 -10.03
CA TYR A 91 -12.25 -1.40 -8.64
C TYR A 91 -12.42 -0.22 -7.68
N GLU A 92 -12.46 1.02 -8.17
CA GLU A 92 -12.61 2.21 -7.34
C GLU A 92 -14.04 2.78 -7.46
N SER A 93 -14.97 2.16 -6.73
CA SER A 93 -16.34 2.68 -6.58
C SER A 93 -16.43 4.06 -5.90
N GLN A 94 -15.30 4.55 -5.36
CA GLN A 94 -15.17 5.88 -4.81
C GLN A 94 -14.04 6.58 -5.56
N LEU A 95 -14.35 7.74 -6.14
CA LEU A 95 -13.36 8.73 -6.57
C LEU A 95 -12.53 9.11 -5.35
N LYS A 96 -11.46 8.36 -5.04
CA LYS A 96 -10.47 8.85 -4.09
C LYS A 96 -9.98 10.19 -4.64
N GLU A 97 -9.86 11.17 -3.76
CA GLU A 97 -9.33 12.46 -4.15
C GLU A 97 -7.93 12.24 -4.73
N THR A 98 -7.78 12.40 -6.05
CA THR A 98 -6.50 12.38 -6.75
C THR A 98 -5.88 13.78 -6.82
N ILE A 99 -6.71 14.80 -6.58
CA ILE A 99 -6.35 16.21 -6.55
C ILE A 99 -6.53 16.70 -5.12
N PHE A 100 -5.47 17.30 -4.59
CA PHE A 100 -5.41 17.79 -3.22
C PHE A 100 -5.15 19.29 -3.24
N ASN A 101 -5.78 20.00 -2.29
CA ASN A 101 -5.55 21.42 -2.04
C ASN A 101 -5.70 22.30 -3.28
N PHE A 102 -6.71 22.04 -4.12
CA PHE A 102 -6.98 22.87 -5.30
C PHE A 102 -7.46 24.26 -4.88
N LYS A 103 -6.71 25.29 -5.25
CA LYS A 103 -7.03 26.69 -4.94
C LYS A 103 -6.72 27.60 -6.12
N MET A 104 -7.44 28.71 -6.18
CA MET A 104 -7.31 29.75 -7.20
C MET A 104 -7.28 31.12 -6.52
N TYR A 105 -6.52 32.06 -7.06
CA TYR A 105 -6.31 33.39 -6.47
C TYR A 105 -6.36 34.49 -7.54
N ASP A 106 -6.90 35.66 -7.18
CA ASP A 106 -6.76 36.94 -7.90
C ASP A 106 -5.83 37.84 -7.09
N GLY A 107 -4.58 37.99 -7.54
CA GLY A 107 -3.52 38.54 -6.69
C GLY A 107 -3.34 37.70 -5.42
N ASP A 108 -3.61 38.30 -4.27
CA ASP A 108 -3.52 37.64 -2.96
C ASP A 108 -4.89 37.14 -2.44
N GLU A 109 -5.99 37.40 -3.17
CA GLU A 109 -7.34 37.04 -2.74
C GLU A 109 -7.75 35.66 -3.26
N GLU A 110 -8.09 34.73 -2.37
CA GLU A 110 -8.57 33.39 -2.75
C GLU A 110 -9.95 33.48 -3.41
N LEU A 111 -10.05 32.96 -4.63
CA LEU A 111 -11.28 32.90 -5.40
C LEU A 111 -12.17 31.76 -4.91
N LYS A 112 -13.46 32.05 -4.78
CA LYS A 112 -14.45 31.01 -4.48
C LYS A 112 -14.64 30.10 -5.70
N ILE A 113 -14.48 28.80 -5.50
CA ILE A 113 -14.91 27.79 -6.47
C ILE A 113 -16.45 27.78 -6.47
N LEU A 114 -17.04 28.22 -7.58
CA LEU A 114 -18.49 28.42 -7.73
C LEU A 114 -19.22 27.10 -8.00
N ASP A 115 -18.59 26.21 -8.75
CA ASP A 115 -19.17 24.94 -9.17
C ASP A 115 -18.06 23.92 -9.48
N VAL A 116 -18.40 22.64 -9.36
CA VAL A 116 -17.56 21.50 -9.69
C VAL A 116 -18.37 20.56 -10.58
N LYS A 117 -18.15 20.63 -11.90
CA LYS A 117 -18.87 19.79 -12.87
C LYS A 117 -18.06 18.56 -13.20
N VAL A 118 -18.75 17.43 -13.36
CA VAL A 118 -18.16 16.14 -13.69
C VAL A 118 -18.76 15.66 -15.01
N GLU A 119 -17.95 15.56 -16.05
CA GLU A 119 -18.35 15.13 -17.39
C GLU A 119 -17.77 13.75 -17.68
N LYS A 120 -18.66 12.82 -18.04
CA LYS A 120 -18.30 11.45 -18.42
C LYS A 120 -18.33 11.36 -19.94
N GLU A 121 -17.30 11.87 -20.60
CA GLU A 121 -17.11 11.64 -22.04
C GLU A 121 -15.71 11.09 -22.31
N VAL A 122 -15.66 10.14 -23.25
CA VAL A 122 -14.45 9.47 -23.70
C VAL A 122 -13.63 10.47 -24.52
N VAL A 123 -12.67 11.12 -23.87
CA VAL A 123 -11.62 11.83 -24.60
C VAL A 123 -10.75 10.73 -25.24
N GLN A 124 -10.85 10.57 -26.57
CA GLN A 124 -9.92 9.70 -27.28
C GLN A 124 -8.52 10.30 -27.16
N ARG A 125 -7.58 9.53 -26.60
CA ARG A 125 -6.20 9.95 -26.42
C ARG A 125 -5.24 9.05 -27.16
N ASP A 126 -4.08 9.62 -27.42
CA ASP A 126 -2.94 8.92 -27.99
C ASP A 126 -2.42 7.88 -26.98
N GLU A 127 -2.69 6.61 -27.27
CA GLU A 127 -2.36 5.46 -26.41
C GLU A 127 -0.83 5.26 -26.29
N ASN A 128 -0.03 5.83 -27.20
CA ASN A 128 1.41 5.54 -27.32
C ASN A 128 2.25 5.97 -26.10
N LEU A 129 1.79 6.93 -25.28
CA LEU A 129 2.51 7.31 -24.05
C LEU A 129 2.34 6.28 -22.94
N TYR A 130 1.27 5.47 -23.00
CA TYR A 130 0.82 4.62 -21.91
C TYR A 130 0.94 3.14 -22.22
N GLU A 131 1.72 2.75 -23.24
CA GLU A 131 1.86 1.34 -23.66
C GLU A 131 2.26 0.42 -22.51
N ASP A 132 3.04 0.94 -21.54
CA ASP A 132 3.48 0.18 -20.37
C ASP A 132 2.41 0.05 -19.28
N VAL A 133 1.39 0.94 -19.27
CA VAL A 133 0.35 0.98 -18.23
C VAL A 133 -0.89 0.24 -18.73
N ASN A 134 -0.93 -1.06 -18.45
CA ASN A 134 -2.02 -1.96 -18.86
C ASN A 134 -3.30 -1.76 -18.02
N ILE A 135 -3.95 -0.60 -18.17
CA ILE A 135 -5.28 -0.34 -17.62
C ILE A 135 -6.28 -0.46 -18.76
N ASN A 136 -7.21 -1.41 -18.69
CA ASN A 136 -8.43 -1.34 -19.51
C ASN A 136 -9.23 -0.13 -19.04
N VAL A 137 -9.22 0.94 -19.84
CA VAL A 137 -9.84 2.21 -19.51
C VAL A 137 -11.23 2.25 -20.11
N ASP A 138 -12.24 1.88 -19.34
CA ASP A 138 -13.62 1.94 -19.84
C ASP A 138 -14.21 3.36 -19.76
N ASN A 139 -13.70 4.22 -18.86
CA ASN A 139 -14.23 5.59 -18.70
C ASN A 139 -13.16 6.60 -18.22
N GLU A 140 -12.91 7.63 -19.02
CA GLU A 140 -12.30 8.88 -18.56
C GLU A 140 -13.39 9.86 -18.11
N VAL A 141 -13.08 10.65 -17.09
CA VAL A 141 -14.00 11.65 -16.54
C VAL A 141 -13.23 12.94 -16.33
N ARG A 142 -13.85 14.05 -16.76
CA ARG A 142 -13.34 15.40 -16.57
C ARG A 142 -14.04 16.09 -15.42
N LYS A 143 -13.27 16.66 -14.49
CA LYS A 143 -13.75 17.53 -13.42
C LYS A 143 -13.33 18.96 -13.71
N TRP A 144 -14.32 19.85 -13.73
CA TRP A 144 -14.14 21.27 -13.97
C TRP A 144 -14.22 22.05 -12.66
N PHE A 145 -13.20 22.85 -12.36
CA PHE A 145 -13.24 23.81 -11.26
C PHE A 145 -13.60 25.19 -11.81
N ILE A 146 -14.81 25.67 -11.50
CA ILE A 146 -15.37 26.87 -12.11
C ILE A 146 -15.25 28.06 -11.16
N THR A 147 -14.76 29.19 -11.66
CA THR A 147 -14.74 30.46 -10.91
C THR A 147 -15.05 31.65 -11.82
N SER A 148 -14.99 32.86 -11.27
CA SER A 148 -15.26 34.11 -11.98
C SER A 148 -14.35 35.23 -11.50
N LEU A 149 -13.95 36.09 -12.43
CA LEU A 149 -13.21 37.33 -12.21
C LEU A 149 -14.00 38.49 -12.78
N THR A 150 -13.94 39.66 -12.16
CA THR A 150 -14.49 40.89 -12.72
C THR A 150 -13.33 41.75 -13.22
N PHE A 151 -13.43 42.25 -14.44
CA PHE A 151 -12.45 43.12 -15.07
C PHE A 151 -13.05 44.48 -15.42
N ASP A 152 -12.30 45.55 -15.15
CA ASP A 152 -12.49 46.85 -15.78
C ASP A 152 -11.90 46.87 -17.20
N GLU A 153 -12.29 47.86 -18.02
CA GLU A 153 -11.77 48.05 -19.37
C GLU A 153 -10.24 48.26 -19.34
N ASN A 154 -9.49 47.50 -20.16
CA ASN A 154 -8.02 47.50 -20.20
C ASN A 154 -7.31 47.09 -18.88
N GLU A 155 -8.02 46.48 -17.94
CA GLU A 155 -7.43 45.98 -16.69
C GLU A 155 -6.54 44.75 -16.95
N LYS A 156 -5.45 44.68 -16.20
CA LYS A 156 -4.62 43.48 -16.07
C LYS A 156 -4.81 42.84 -14.71
N LYS A 157 -4.99 41.53 -14.68
CA LYS A 157 -5.07 40.75 -13.44
C LYS A 157 -4.10 39.59 -13.46
N THR A 158 -3.51 39.29 -12.30
CA THR A 158 -2.64 38.13 -12.12
C THR A 158 -3.40 37.08 -11.33
N VAL A 159 -3.51 35.89 -11.91
CA VAL A 159 -4.25 34.76 -11.34
C VAL A 159 -3.29 33.62 -11.04
N TYR A 160 -3.41 33.04 -9.85
CA TYR A 160 -2.63 31.87 -9.45
C TYR A 160 -3.55 30.66 -9.27
N ILE A 161 -3.09 29.50 -9.72
CA ILE A 161 -3.75 28.21 -9.48
C ILE A 161 -2.72 27.29 -8.83
N GLU A 162 -3.05 26.68 -7.71
CA GLU A 162 -2.20 25.70 -7.03
C GLU A 162 -2.98 24.42 -6.70
N TYR A 163 -2.35 23.28 -6.90
CA TYR A 163 -2.86 21.98 -6.47
C TYR A 163 -1.74 20.94 -6.42
N LYS A 164 -1.99 19.84 -5.72
CA LYS A 164 -1.15 18.64 -5.76
C LYS A 164 -1.95 17.52 -6.40
N ILE A 165 -1.34 16.78 -7.33
CA ILE A 165 -2.03 15.72 -8.05
C ILE A 165 -1.24 14.42 -8.00
N LYS A 166 -1.94 13.30 -7.78
CA LYS A 166 -1.36 11.95 -7.86
C LYS A 166 -1.30 11.52 -9.32
N THR A 167 -0.14 11.19 -9.86
CA THR A 167 0.08 10.93 -11.31
C THR A 167 -0.50 9.59 -11.77
N LEU A 168 -0.52 9.30 -13.08
CA LEU A 168 -0.91 7.96 -13.57
C LEU A 168 0.19 6.93 -13.25
N TYR A 169 -0.17 5.81 -12.64
CA TYR A 169 0.66 4.60 -12.51
C TYR A 169 -0.19 3.44 -11.95
N VAL A 170 0.30 2.20 -12.06
CA VAL A 170 -0.33 1.02 -11.46
C VAL A 170 0.73 0.13 -10.83
N ASP A 171 0.81 0.16 -9.51
CA ASP A 171 1.67 -0.74 -8.78
C ASP A 171 0.93 -2.06 -8.54
N TRP A 172 1.53 -3.18 -8.92
CA TRP A 172 0.90 -4.49 -8.90
C TRP A 172 1.46 -5.37 -7.79
N GLY A 173 0.57 -5.94 -6.99
CA GLY A 173 0.86 -7.08 -6.14
C GLY A 173 0.45 -8.35 -6.87
N MET A 174 1.39 -9.28 -7.06
CA MET A 174 1.10 -10.56 -7.71
C MET A 174 1.08 -11.68 -6.67
N SER A 175 0.13 -12.60 -6.78
CA SER A 175 0.00 -13.70 -5.82
C SER A 175 1.23 -14.59 -5.71
N ASN A 176 2.11 -14.56 -6.71
CA ASN A 176 3.33 -15.37 -6.85
C ASN A 176 4.63 -14.58 -6.64
N GLU A 177 4.57 -13.31 -6.22
CA GLU A 177 5.74 -12.47 -6.01
C GLU A 177 5.68 -11.80 -4.63
N PHE A 178 6.80 -11.74 -3.93
CA PHE A 178 6.87 -11.07 -2.63
C PHE A 178 6.86 -9.54 -2.79
N PHE A 179 7.67 -9.04 -3.72
CA PHE A 179 7.83 -7.61 -3.96
C PHE A 179 6.69 -7.09 -4.84
N THR A 180 6.28 -5.86 -4.58
CA THR A 180 5.37 -5.15 -5.44
C THR A 180 6.10 -4.82 -6.75
N ARG A 181 5.44 -5.04 -7.89
CA ARG A 181 5.91 -4.53 -9.17
C ARG A 181 5.46 -3.09 -9.32
N PHE A 182 6.40 -2.17 -9.21
CA PHE A 182 6.13 -0.75 -9.37
C PHE A 182 6.21 -0.34 -10.84
N ASP A 183 5.31 0.54 -11.24
CA ASP A 183 5.30 1.12 -12.58
C ASP A 183 5.83 2.56 -12.58
N LYS A 184 6.16 3.05 -13.78
CA LYS A 184 6.54 4.45 -13.99
C LYS A 184 5.34 5.37 -13.77
N ASN A 185 5.66 6.62 -13.43
CA ASN A 185 4.69 7.67 -13.22
C ASN A 185 4.55 8.53 -14.48
N TYR A 186 3.31 8.86 -14.85
CA TYR A 186 3.01 9.69 -16.02
C TYR A 186 2.17 10.90 -15.64
N PHE A 187 2.57 12.07 -16.17
CA PHE A 187 1.90 13.34 -15.97
C PHE A 187 1.75 14.07 -17.30
N GLU A 188 0.58 14.66 -17.55
CA GLU A 188 0.33 15.47 -18.75
C GLU A 188 -0.39 16.78 -18.42
N TYR A 189 0.16 17.90 -18.90
CA TYR A 189 -0.42 19.24 -18.84
C TYR A 189 -0.88 19.70 -20.23
N ASN A 190 -2.18 19.87 -20.39
CA ASN A 190 -2.84 20.22 -21.64
C ASN A 190 -2.98 21.75 -21.81
N LEU A 191 -2.27 22.30 -22.79
CA LEU A 191 -2.27 23.73 -23.09
C LEU A 191 -3.49 24.18 -23.90
N THR A 192 -4.14 23.25 -24.62
CA THR A 192 -5.19 23.56 -25.60
C THR A 192 -6.44 24.28 -25.06
N PRO A 193 -6.89 24.13 -23.80
CA PRO A 193 -8.07 24.85 -23.32
C PRO A 193 -7.94 26.38 -23.41
N ALA A 194 -6.72 26.91 -23.30
CA ALA A 194 -6.46 28.35 -23.39
C ALA A 194 -6.43 28.91 -24.81
N LYS A 195 -6.49 28.05 -25.84
CA LYS A 195 -6.43 28.47 -27.26
C LYS A 195 -7.47 29.51 -27.64
N VAL A 196 -8.63 29.50 -26.97
CA VAL A 196 -9.74 30.42 -27.25
C VAL A 196 -9.58 31.81 -26.63
N LEU A 197 -8.53 32.04 -25.84
CA LEU A 197 -8.21 33.33 -25.23
C LEU A 197 -7.30 34.14 -26.16
N GLY A 198 -7.69 35.39 -26.42
CA GLY A 198 -7.05 36.26 -27.41
C GLY A 198 -7.00 35.59 -28.79
N GLU A 199 -5.79 35.45 -29.33
CA GLU A 199 -5.53 34.77 -30.61
C GLU A 199 -4.91 33.36 -30.41
N GLY A 200 -4.97 32.81 -29.19
CA GLY A 200 -4.26 31.57 -28.83
C GLY A 200 -2.75 31.76 -28.71
N ILE A 201 -2.31 33.00 -28.52
CA ILE A 201 -0.91 33.40 -28.39
C ILE A 201 -0.64 33.87 -26.95
N ILE A 202 0.37 33.28 -26.32
CA ILE A 202 0.89 33.68 -25.01
C ILE A 202 2.16 34.51 -25.24
N LYS A 203 2.17 35.78 -24.84
CA LYS A 203 3.32 36.66 -25.16
C LYS A 203 4.60 36.29 -24.42
N ASP A 204 4.49 35.84 -23.17
CA ASP A 204 5.61 35.37 -22.35
C ASP A 204 5.24 34.05 -21.66
N PHE A 205 5.73 32.94 -22.21
CA PHE A 205 5.51 31.60 -21.67
C PHE A 205 6.74 31.11 -20.92
N ASN A 206 6.55 30.63 -19.70
CA ASN A 206 7.59 30.07 -18.84
C ASN A 206 7.15 28.72 -18.28
N LEU A 207 7.99 27.70 -18.40
CA LEU A 207 7.78 26.40 -17.77
C LEU A 207 9.03 26.02 -16.96
N GLU A 208 8.82 25.69 -15.69
CA GLU A 208 9.83 25.22 -14.74
C GLU A 208 9.42 23.85 -14.19
N ILE A 209 10.26 22.83 -14.32
CA ILE A 209 10.04 21.49 -13.78
C ILE A 209 11.15 21.17 -12.78
N ASP A 210 10.84 21.26 -11.49
CA ASP A 210 11.71 20.90 -10.37
C ASP A 210 11.60 19.40 -10.08
N VAL A 211 12.66 18.67 -10.42
CA VAL A 211 12.80 17.22 -10.17
C VAL A 211 13.84 16.91 -9.10
N LYS A 212 14.36 17.92 -8.39
CA LYS A 212 15.27 17.71 -7.26
C LYS A 212 14.73 16.71 -6.24
N PRO A 213 13.44 16.79 -5.80
CA PRO A 213 12.91 15.84 -4.82
C PRO A 213 12.90 14.39 -5.31
N LEU A 214 12.73 14.19 -6.62
CA LEU A 214 12.81 12.87 -7.26
C LEU A 214 14.25 12.35 -7.27
N ILE A 215 15.21 13.17 -7.69
CA ILE A 215 16.64 12.80 -7.73
C ILE A 215 17.17 12.49 -6.33
N TYR A 216 16.77 13.25 -5.31
CA TYR A 216 17.14 12.97 -3.90
C TYR A 216 16.62 11.62 -3.38
N LYS A 217 15.70 10.98 -4.11
CA LYS A 217 15.11 9.69 -3.79
C LYS A 217 15.54 8.63 -4.80
N ASP A 218 16.66 8.80 -5.50
CA ASP A 218 17.17 7.84 -6.48
C ASP A 218 16.21 7.60 -7.66
N GLY A 219 15.38 8.61 -7.98
CA GLY A 219 14.51 8.61 -9.14
C GLY A 219 15.05 9.48 -10.28
N ASP A 220 14.52 9.28 -11.48
CA ASP A 220 14.96 9.94 -12.70
C ASP A 220 13.80 10.27 -13.65
N VAL A 221 14.08 11.20 -14.58
CA VAL A 221 13.14 11.57 -15.64
C VAL A 221 13.45 10.73 -16.86
N ASP A 222 12.51 9.86 -17.23
CA ASP A 222 12.63 8.98 -18.39
C ASP A 222 12.34 9.72 -19.70
N TYR A 223 11.32 10.59 -19.67
CA TYR A 223 10.82 11.23 -20.88
C TYR A 223 10.17 12.58 -20.58
N LEU A 224 10.48 13.53 -21.45
CA LEU A 224 9.91 14.88 -21.45
C LEU A 224 9.82 15.35 -22.91
N ASN A 225 8.62 15.73 -23.35
CA ASN A 225 8.34 15.96 -24.78
C ASN A 225 8.43 17.43 -25.24
N VAL A 226 8.98 18.31 -24.41
CA VAL A 226 9.15 19.72 -24.74
C VAL A 226 10.61 19.95 -25.11
N ASP A 227 10.84 20.58 -26.26
CA ASP A 227 12.18 20.90 -26.74
C ASP A 227 12.77 22.15 -26.05
N ASP A 228 14.07 22.35 -26.24
CA ASP A 228 14.81 23.55 -25.82
C ASP A 228 14.93 23.79 -24.30
N PHE A 229 14.87 22.73 -23.49
CA PHE A 229 15.12 22.87 -22.07
C PHE A 229 16.57 23.28 -21.76
N VAL A 230 16.69 24.23 -20.85
CA VAL A 230 17.91 24.46 -20.09
C VAL A 230 17.77 23.67 -18.78
N TYR A 231 18.67 22.71 -18.56
CA TYR A 231 18.73 21.92 -17.32
C TYR A 231 19.80 22.49 -16.38
N GLU A 232 19.39 22.84 -15.16
CA GLU A 232 20.27 23.36 -14.11
C GLU A 232 19.93 22.71 -12.76
N GLU A 233 20.86 21.89 -12.26
CA GLU A 233 20.79 21.28 -10.91
C GLU A 233 19.46 20.56 -10.61
N GLY A 234 18.87 19.83 -11.55
CA GLY A 234 17.57 19.16 -11.30
C GLY A 234 16.35 20.04 -11.57
N ILE A 235 16.52 21.17 -12.25
CA ILE A 235 15.41 22.01 -12.72
C ILE A 235 15.49 22.15 -14.24
N TYR A 236 14.43 21.76 -14.94
CA TYR A 236 14.25 22.01 -16.37
C TYR A 236 13.51 23.34 -16.56
N LYS A 237 14.04 24.23 -17.41
CA LYS A 237 13.42 25.53 -17.72
C LYS A 237 13.28 25.74 -19.21
N VAL A 238 12.13 26.25 -19.65
CA VAL A 238 11.93 26.76 -21.00
C VAL A 238 11.20 28.09 -20.94
N ASN A 239 11.65 29.04 -21.75
CA ASN A 239 11.00 30.34 -21.95
C ASN A 239 10.74 30.51 -23.45
N ARG A 240 9.55 30.97 -23.81
CA ARG A 240 9.17 31.28 -25.20
C ARG A 240 8.40 32.59 -25.24
N GLU A 241 8.76 33.45 -26.19
CA GLU A 241 7.99 34.66 -26.49
C GLU A 241 6.99 34.40 -27.60
N ASN A 242 5.78 34.96 -27.48
CA ASN A 242 4.69 34.84 -28.45
C ASN A 242 4.38 33.39 -28.85
N LEU A 243 4.33 32.51 -27.86
CA LEU A 243 4.01 31.10 -28.05
C LEU A 243 2.59 30.95 -28.60
N ASN A 244 2.48 30.42 -29.81
CA ASN A 244 1.22 29.95 -30.36
C ASN A 244 0.91 28.57 -29.76
N ILE A 245 -0.24 28.43 -29.06
CA ILE A 245 -0.63 27.18 -28.40
C ILE A 245 -0.77 26.03 -29.40
N ASP A 246 -1.11 26.30 -30.67
CA ASP A 246 -1.21 25.27 -31.72
C ASP A 246 0.14 24.66 -32.12
N GLU A 247 1.25 25.33 -31.81
CA GLU A 247 2.60 24.89 -32.16
C GLU A 247 3.27 24.09 -31.05
N MET A 248 2.70 24.06 -29.85
CA MET A 248 3.27 23.37 -28.70
C MET A 248 2.43 22.13 -28.35
N PRO A 249 3.05 20.94 -28.26
CA PRO A 249 2.35 19.78 -27.74
C PRO A 249 2.04 19.99 -26.25
N ASN A 250 1.07 19.22 -25.73
CA ASN A 250 0.87 19.10 -24.29
C ASN A 250 2.18 18.71 -23.61
N ILE A 251 2.42 19.22 -22.40
CA ILE A 251 3.62 18.89 -21.63
C ILE A 251 3.42 17.49 -21.06
N LYS A 252 4.15 16.50 -21.57
CA LYS A 252 4.14 15.10 -21.13
C LYS A 252 5.43 14.80 -20.41
N LEU A 253 5.31 14.25 -19.21
CA LEU A 253 6.40 13.85 -18.34
C LEU A 253 6.19 12.39 -17.93
N ALA A 254 7.19 11.55 -18.19
CA ALA A 254 7.30 10.23 -17.59
C ALA A 254 8.59 10.16 -16.76
N TYR A 255 8.46 9.58 -15.57
CA TYR A 255 9.55 9.53 -14.60
C TYR A 255 9.43 8.28 -13.73
N ASN A 256 10.54 7.92 -13.12
CA ASN A 256 10.69 6.66 -12.42
C ASN A 256 11.09 6.91 -10.97
N SER A 257 10.34 6.30 -10.06
CA SER A 257 10.59 6.30 -8.61
C SER A 257 10.66 4.88 -8.04
N ILE A 258 10.81 3.87 -8.91
CA ILE A 258 10.75 2.44 -8.60
C ILE A 258 11.82 2.06 -7.58
N ARG A 259 13.09 2.46 -7.79
CA ARG A 259 14.19 2.16 -6.84
C ARG A 259 13.90 2.65 -5.43
N HIS A 260 13.36 3.87 -5.30
CA HIS A 260 12.94 4.42 -4.02
C HIS A 260 11.88 3.55 -3.33
N LYS A 261 10.82 3.23 -4.09
CA LYS A 261 9.68 2.46 -3.60
C LYS A 261 10.11 1.05 -3.18
N GLU A 262 10.98 0.40 -3.94
CA GLU A 262 11.53 -0.92 -3.64
C GLU A 262 12.43 -0.90 -2.41
N LYS A 263 13.29 0.10 -2.26
CA LYS A 263 14.10 0.29 -1.05
C LYS A 263 13.22 0.46 0.18
N LYS A 264 12.19 1.31 0.07
CA LYS A 264 11.21 1.52 1.14
C LYS A 264 10.40 0.26 1.43
N GLU A 265 10.04 -0.53 0.42
CA GLU A 265 9.37 -1.82 0.63
C GLU A 265 10.30 -2.80 1.35
N LEU A 266 11.56 -2.89 0.95
CA LEU A 266 12.57 -3.74 1.60
C LEU A 266 12.75 -3.35 3.07
N GLU A 267 12.86 -2.07 3.37
CA GLU A 267 12.98 -1.55 4.73
C GLU A 267 11.73 -1.82 5.57
N ASN A 268 10.53 -1.59 5.00
CA ASN A 268 9.26 -1.78 5.72
C ASN A 268 8.85 -3.25 5.87
N THR A 269 9.46 -4.15 5.10
CA THR A 269 9.19 -5.59 5.20
C THR A 269 10.22 -6.34 6.02
N ARG A 270 11.41 -5.76 6.25
CA ARG A 270 12.46 -6.39 7.05
C ARG A 270 11.99 -6.59 8.48
N ILE A 271 12.15 -7.80 9.01
CA ILE A 271 11.81 -8.13 10.39
C ILE A 271 12.70 -7.32 11.32
N ASP A 272 12.12 -6.55 12.23
CA ASP A 272 12.90 -5.75 13.15
C ASP A 272 13.74 -6.63 14.10
N GLU A 273 14.96 -6.19 14.41
CA GLU A 273 15.87 -6.87 15.36
C GLU A 273 15.20 -7.17 16.71
N GLU A 274 14.22 -6.36 17.11
CA GLU A 274 13.49 -6.58 18.35
C GLU A 274 12.67 -7.89 18.35
N PHE A 275 12.35 -8.47 17.20
CA PHE A 275 11.72 -9.78 17.09
C PHE A 275 12.73 -10.92 17.14
N ILE A 276 14.01 -10.65 16.90
CA ILE A 276 15.08 -11.63 16.97
C ILE A 276 15.46 -11.85 18.43
N LYS A 277 15.34 -13.10 18.89
CA LYS A 277 15.77 -13.53 20.22
C LYS A 277 17.26 -13.80 20.24
N ASN A 278 17.76 -14.51 19.24
CA ASN A 278 19.18 -14.85 19.13
C ASN A 278 19.55 -15.22 17.70
N ILE A 279 20.78 -14.91 17.31
CA ILE A 279 21.42 -15.45 16.12
C ILE A 279 22.62 -16.26 16.60
N THR A 280 22.76 -17.48 16.10
CA THR A 280 23.88 -18.38 16.44
C THR A 280 24.43 -19.00 15.18
N SER A 281 25.70 -19.36 15.20
CA SER A 281 26.34 -20.12 14.14
C SER A 281 27.05 -21.34 14.73
N SER A 282 27.41 -22.27 13.85
CA SER A 282 28.33 -23.36 14.17
C SER A 282 29.67 -22.85 14.72
N SER A 283 30.21 -21.81 14.09
CA SER A 283 31.46 -21.13 14.48
C SER A 283 31.61 -19.79 13.72
N HIS A 284 32.68 -19.04 13.98
CA HIS A 284 33.07 -17.82 13.26
C HIS A 284 34.55 -17.47 13.50
N LEU A 285 35.13 -16.63 12.64
CA LEU A 285 36.43 -15.99 12.87
C LEU A 285 36.32 -14.81 13.84
N GLU A 286 37.39 -14.52 14.58
CA GLU A 286 37.44 -13.37 15.49
C GLU A 286 37.18 -12.05 14.74
N GLY A 287 36.16 -11.30 15.18
CA GLY A 287 35.73 -10.05 14.53
C GLY A 287 34.76 -10.20 13.36
N TYR A 288 34.41 -11.43 12.98
CA TYR A 288 33.49 -11.76 11.88
C TYR A 288 32.34 -12.64 12.36
N GLY A 289 31.71 -12.26 13.48
CA GLY A 289 30.66 -13.02 14.15
C GLY A 289 29.28 -12.86 13.51
N VAL A 290 28.29 -13.47 14.15
CA VAL A 290 26.90 -13.47 13.69
C VAL A 290 26.21 -12.12 13.83
N GLU A 291 26.76 -11.22 14.63
CA GLU A 291 26.33 -9.82 14.76
C GLU A 291 26.38 -9.06 13.43
N ASN A 292 27.28 -9.47 12.51
CA ASN A 292 27.41 -8.87 11.19
C ASN A 292 26.36 -9.36 10.19
N LEU A 293 25.60 -10.43 10.50
CA LEU A 293 24.60 -11.00 9.59
C LEU A 293 23.25 -10.25 9.58
N TYR A 294 23.13 -9.18 10.37
CA TYR A 294 21.88 -8.43 10.50
C TYR A 294 22.07 -6.94 10.84
N ASP A 295 23.28 -6.40 10.70
CA ASP A 295 23.65 -5.04 11.12
C ASP A 295 23.36 -3.96 10.07
N LYS A 296 22.91 -4.36 8.87
CA LYS A 296 22.63 -3.49 7.71
C LYS A 296 23.88 -2.84 7.12
N ASP A 297 25.08 -3.33 7.46
CA ASP A 297 26.35 -2.83 6.94
C ASP A 297 26.96 -3.84 5.95
N LEU A 298 26.89 -3.52 4.66
CA LEU A 298 27.46 -4.39 3.62
C LEU A 298 29.00 -4.41 3.61
N ASP A 299 29.66 -3.64 4.49
CA ASP A 299 31.11 -3.67 4.70
C ASP A 299 31.55 -4.60 5.84
N THR A 300 30.60 -5.25 6.53
CA THR A 300 30.85 -6.30 7.51
C THR A 300 30.52 -7.67 6.92
N THR A 301 30.92 -8.75 7.62
CA THR A 301 30.61 -10.12 7.19
C THR A 301 30.69 -11.09 8.35
N TRP A 302 29.90 -12.15 8.29
CA TRP A 302 30.19 -13.38 9.02
C TRP A 302 31.12 -14.25 8.18
N ALA A 303 32.24 -14.66 8.79
CA ALA A 303 33.25 -15.46 8.13
C ALA A 303 33.56 -16.74 8.91
N ILE A 304 33.70 -17.85 8.20
CA ILE A 304 33.97 -19.17 8.77
C ILE A 304 34.99 -19.93 7.91
N LYS A 305 35.84 -20.75 8.53
CA LYS A 305 36.76 -21.65 7.81
C LYS A 305 36.02 -22.81 7.16
N GLU A 306 36.56 -23.31 6.05
CA GLU A 306 35.94 -24.39 5.27
C GLU A 306 35.74 -25.71 6.04
N ASP A 307 36.66 -26.07 6.94
CA ASP A 307 36.70 -27.36 7.63
C ASP A 307 35.69 -27.48 8.78
N TRP A 308 34.90 -26.44 9.02
CA TRP A 308 33.94 -26.38 10.12
C TRP A 308 32.54 -26.75 9.64
N ASP A 309 31.68 -27.20 10.56
CA ASP A 309 30.24 -27.25 10.28
C ASP A 309 29.80 -25.84 9.86
N LYS A 310 28.93 -25.72 8.85
CA LYS A 310 28.54 -24.42 8.29
C LYS A 310 27.04 -24.22 8.44
N TRP A 311 26.61 -23.71 9.59
CA TRP A 311 25.20 -23.36 9.78
C TRP A 311 25.01 -22.07 10.57
N ILE A 312 23.90 -21.41 10.28
CA ILE A 312 23.38 -20.24 10.98
C ILE A 312 21.97 -20.58 11.46
N GLN A 313 21.64 -20.20 12.68
CA GLN A 313 20.33 -20.40 13.28
C GLN A 313 19.84 -19.08 13.87
N ILE A 314 18.62 -18.70 13.52
CA ILE A 314 17.94 -17.49 13.99
C ILE A 314 16.73 -17.94 14.78
N GLU A 315 16.63 -17.52 16.03
CA GLU A 315 15.47 -17.74 16.89
C GLU A 315 14.72 -16.42 17.06
N PHE A 316 13.39 -16.47 17.00
CA PHE A 316 12.54 -15.30 17.25
C PHE A 316 12.02 -15.31 18.68
N LYS A 317 11.72 -14.13 19.22
CA LYS A 317 11.11 -13.97 20.56
C LYS A 317 9.68 -14.48 20.57
N TYR A 318 9.01 -14.31 19.44
CA TYR A 318 7.65 -14.75 19.17
C TYR A 318 7.66 -15.41 17.79
N PRO A 319 6.83 -16.43 17.56
CA PRO A 319 6.58 -16.91 16.21
C PRO A 319 6.22 -15.75 15.27
N ILE A 320 6.79 -15.77 14.06
CA ILE A 320 6.62 -14.72 13.07
C ILE A 320 6.49 -15.27 11.66
N GLU A 321 5.60 -14.67 10.88
CA GLU A 321 5.51 -14.93 9.46
C GLU A 321 6.83 -14.53 8.79
N VAL A 322 7.48 -15.46 8.12
CA VAL A 322 8.67 -15.17 7.29
C VAL A 322 8.31 -15.45 5.85
N SER A 323 8.08 -14.39 5.09
CA SER A 323 7.67 -14.47 3.70
C SER A 323 8.87 -14.63 2.75
N LEU A 324 10.05 -14.14 3.15
CA LEU A 324 11.28 -14.27 2.36
C LEU A 324 12.52 -14.37 3.25
N VAL A 325 13.42 -15.30 2.90
CA VAL A 325 14.77 -15.41 3.47
C VAL A 325 15.78 -15.17 2.37
N GLY A 326 16.53 -14.06 2.46
CA GLY A 326 17.55 -13.63 1.52
C GLY A 326 18.95 -13.65 2.13
N ILE A 327 19.97 -13.77 1.28
CA ILE A 327 21.38 -13.72 1.62
C ILE A 327 22.07 -12.73 0.68
N ILE A 328 22.92 -11.86 1.23
CA ILE A 328 23.95 -11.14 0.46
C ILE A 328 25.26 -11.91 0.61
N ASN A 329 25.61 -12.59 -0.46
CA ASN A 329 26.63 -13.61 -0.48
C ASN A 329 28.05 -13.03 -0.62
N GLY A 330 29.04 -13.62 0.03
CA GLY A 330 30.44 -13.16 0.00
C GLY A 330 30.75 -12.04 0.98
N TYR A 331 31.98 -11.51 0.93
CA TYR A 331 32.38 -10.33 1.71
C TYR A 331 32.32 -9.08 0.82
N THR A 332 31.27 -8.28 0.96
CA THR A 332 30.94 -7.19 0.02
C THR A 332 31.57 -5.83 0.32
N LYS A 333 32.55 -5.77 1.21
CA LYS A 333 33.23 -4.51 1.55
C LYS A 333 33.89 -3.85 0.33
N ASP A 334 34.63 -4.63 -0.44
CA ASP A 334 35.19 -4.19 -1.71
C ASP A 334 35.38 -5.38 -2.65
N LYS A 335 35.64 -5.08 -3.92
CA LYS A 335 35.84 -6.08 -4.97
C LYS A 335 36.91 -7.12 -4.61
N THR A 336 38.00 -6.68 -3.97
CA THR A 336 39.15 -7.56 -3.68
C THR A 336 38.72 -8.64 -2.71
N VAL A 337 38.15 -8.26 -1.57
CA VAL A 337 37.73 -9.26 -0.56
C VAL A 337 36.53 -10.10 -1.02
N TYR A 338 35.68 -9.58 -1.91
CA TYR A 338 34.59 -10.34 -2.52
C TYR A 338 35.08 -11.48 -3.44
N GLU A 339 36.15 -11.22 -4.20
CA GLU A 339 36.76 -12.21 -5.10
C GLU A 339 37.72 -13.16 -4.36
N GLU A 340 38.46 -12.66 -3.37
CA GLU A 340 39.46 -13.43 -2.65
C GLU A 340 38.87 -14.47 -1.69
N ASN A 341 37.65 -14.27 -1.17
CA ASN A 341 36.98 -15.18 -0.22
C ASN A 341 35.99 -16.13 -0.90
N LYS A 342 35.71 -17.25 -0.21
CA LYS A 342 34.69 -18.22 -0.64
C LYS A 342 33.28 -17.64 -0.50
N LYS A 343 32.41 -18.09 -1.39
CA LYS A 343 30.99 -17.68 -1.46
C LYS A 343 30.09 -18.91 -1.34
N VAL A 344 28.88 -18.73 -0.82
CA VAL A 344 27.87 -19.79 -0.77
C VAL A 344 27.43 -20.14 -2.20
N LYS A 345 27.42 -21.43 -2.53
CA LYS A 345 26.90 -21.93 -3.81
C LYS A 345 25.58 -22.66 -3.64
N ALA A 346 25.43 -23.37 -2.52
CA ALA A 346 24.16 -23.99 -2.16
C ALA A 346 23.97 -24.00 -0.65
N PHE A 347 22.73 -23.82 -0.21
CA PHE A 347 22.35 -23.95 1.20
C PHE A 347 21.02 -24.67 1.35
N LYS A 348 20.83 -25.27 2.53
CA LYS A 348 19.58 -25.86 2.98
C LYS A 348 18.91 -24.90 3.97
N LEU A 349 17.67 -24.53 3.68
CA LEU A 349 16.81 -23.72 4.54
C LEU A 349 15.82 -24.64 5.26
N GLU A 350 15.79 -24.56 6.58
CA GLU A 350 14.85 -25.29 7.42
C GLU A 350 14.09 -24.29 8.30
N LEU A 351 12.75 -24.37 8.26
CA LEU A 351 11.86 -23.52 9.06
C LEU A 351 11.16 -24.36 10.12
N TYR A 352 11.07 -23.81 11.33
CA TYR A 352 10.50 -24.50 12.49
C TYR A 352 9.42 -23.66 13.16
N ASN A 353 8.40 -24.34 13.69
CA ASN A 353 7.44 -23.81 14.64
C ASN A 353 7.36 -24.82 15.81
N GLY A 354 7.91 -24.42 16.95
CA GLY A 354 8.18 -25.26 18.10
C GLY A 354 9.18 -26.36 17.75
N LYS A 355 8.75 -27.61 17.94
CA LYS A 355 9.55 -28.80 17.63
C LYS A 355 9.34 -29.30 16.20
N ASN A 356 8.37 -28.74 15.48
CA ASN A 356 7.98 -29.23 14.18
C ASN A 356 8.74 -28.47 13.09
N LYS A 357 9.40 -29.23 12.21
CA LYS A 357 9.95 -28.67 10.97
C LYS A 357 8.80 -28.49 9.98
N ILE A 358 8.57 -27.25 9.54
CA ILE A 358 7.47 -26.88 8.65
C ILE A 358 7.90 -27.09 7.20
N THR A 359 9.10 -26.62 6.86
CA THR A 359 9.66 -26.78 5.51
C THR A 359 11.15 -27.10 5.58
N GLU A 360 11.61 -27.77 4.52
CA GLU A 360 13.03 -27.99 4.24
C GLU A 360 13.24 -27.83 2.74
N GLU A 361 14.19 -26.98 2.38
CA GLU A 361 14.41 -26.62 0.99
C GLU A 361 15.89 -26.43 0.69
N ILE A 362 16.32 -26.84 -0.50
CA ILE A 362 17.69 -26.60 -0.98
C ILE A 362 17.65 -25.48 -2.00
N ARG A 363 18.51 -24.48 -1.81
CA ARG A 363 18.68 -23.32 -2.68
C ARG A 363 20.07 -23.34 -3.28
N TYR A 364 20.14 -22.99 -4.55
CA TYR A 364 21.38 -22.80 -5.29
C TYR A 364 21.51 -21.33 -5.63
N ILE A 365 22.68 -20.77 -5.37
CA ILE A 365 22.99 -19.37 -5.60
C ILE A 365 23.78 -19.26 -6.90
N GLN A 366 23.36 -18.35 -7.77
CA GLN A 366 24.13 -18.00 -8.96
C GLN A 366 25.31 -17.11 -8.54
N GLU A 367 26.51 -17.40 -9.03
CA GLU A 367 27.65 -16.51 -8.82
C GLU A 367 27.41 -15.18 -9.56
N ARG A 368 27.54 -14.07 -8.83
CA ARG A 368 27.39 -12.69 -9.31
C ARG A 368 28.74 -11.98 -9.30
N ASN A 369 28.88 -10.94 -10.13
CA ASN A 369 30.08 -10.10 -10.10
C ASN A 369 29.91 -8.98 -9.08
N TYR A 370 31.00 -8.52 -8.46
CA TYR A 370 30.94 -7.40 -7.53
C TYR A 370 30.40 -6.12 -8.21
N GLU A 371 30.65 -5.94 -9.51
CA GLU A 371 30.15 -4.80 -10.29
C GLU A 371 28.63 -4.73 -10.38
N ASP A 372 27.93 -5.85 -10.14
CA ASP A 372 26.47 -5.90 -10.12
C ASP A 372 25.89 -5.41 -8.78
N LEU A 373 26.74 -5.21 -7.75
CA LEU A 373 26.32 -4.72 -6.43
C LEU A 373 26.23 -3.19 -6.42
N ASP A 374 25.00 -2.69 -6.33
CA ASP A 374 24.70 -1.33 -5.90
C ASP A 374 24.43 -1.35 -4.38
N LYS A 375 25.35 -0.81 -3.57
CA LYS A 375 25.20 -0.82 -2.10
C LYS A 375 24.07 0.07 -1.61
N GLU A 376 23.64 1.05 -2.41
CA GLU A 376 22.51 1.92 -2.06
C GLU A 376 21.17 1.29 -2.45
N TYR A 377 21.20 0.37 -3.43
CA TYR A 377 20.07 -0.40 -3.94
C TYR A 377 20.46 -1.87 -4.24
N TYR A 378 20.54 -2.69 -3.20
CA TYR A 378 21.06 -4.06 -3.32
C TYR A 378 19.98 -5.13 -3.53
N LYS A 379 18.72 -4.75 -3.81
CA LYS A 379 17.60 -5.72 -3.98
C LYS A 379 17.91 -6.78 -5.04
N ASP A 380 18.47 -6.35 -6.17
CA ASP A 380 18.83 -7.24 -7.29
C ASP A 380 20.02 -8.15 -6.96
N PHE A 381 20.76 -7.85 -5.89
CA PHE A 381 21.90 -8.61 -5.41
C PHE A 381 21.55 -9.60 -4.29
N ILE A 382 20.29 -9.68 -3.88
CA ILE A 382 19.81 -10.65 -2.90
C ILE A 382 19.61 -12.02 -3.57
N ASP A 383 20.13 -13.08 -2.97
CA ASP A 383 19.75 -14.46 -3.29
C ASP A 383 18.73 -14.93 -2.27
N TYR A 384 17.51 -15.28 -2.70
CA TYR A 384 16.42 -15.54 -1.75
C TYR A 384 15.61 -16.81 -2.00
N SER A 385 14.94 -17.23 -0.94
CA SER A 385 13.83 -18.16 -0.95
C SER A 385 12.57 -17.41 -0.56
N ASP A 386 11.60 -17.33 -1.45
CA ASP A 386 10.29 -16.76 -1.15
C ASP A 386 9.28 -17.86 -0.79
N PHE A 387 8.35 -17.49 0.08
CA PHE A 387 7.20 -18.27 0.48
C PHE A 387 5.98 -17.50 -0.01
N VAL A 388 5.54 -17.90 -1.20
CA VAL A 388 4.51 -17.22 -1.97
C VAL A 388 3.26 -16.89 -1.11
N TYR A 389 2.76 -15.64 -1.23
CA TYR A 389 1.55 -15.07 -0.60
C TYR A 389 1.62 -14.83 0.91
N ALA A 390 1.82 -15.88 1.70
CA ALA A 390 1.91 -15.81 3.15
C ALA A 390 3.00 -16.77 3.62
N GLY A 391 4.02 -16.21 4.27
CA GLY A 391 5.08 -17.01 4.85
C GLY A 391 4.55 -17.95 5.94
N PRO A 392 5.19 -19.10 6.20
CA PRO A 392 4.86 -19.86 7.38
C PRO A 392 5.21 -19.06 8.64
N GLU A 393 4.42 -19.24 9.70
CA GLU A 393 4.76 -18.78 11.03
C GLU A 393 5.91 -19.62 11.58
N VAL A 394 7.02 -18.96 11.93
CA VAL A 394 8.24 -19.62 12.37
C VAL A 394 8.75 -19.04 13.68
N ASP A 395 9.22 -19.89 14.58
CA ASP A 395 9.95 -19.46 15.78
C ASP A 395 11.47 -19.62 15.59
N LYS A 396 11.89 -20.36 14.56
CA LYS A 396 13.30 -20.61 14.29
C LYS A 396 13.56 -20.91 12.80
N ILE A 397 14.63 -20.34 12.29
CA ILE A 397 15.20 -20.59 10.97
C ILE A 397 16.56 -21.24 11.15
N LYS A 398 16.88 -22.25 10.33
CA LYS A 398 18.24 -22.79 10.21
C LYS A 398 18.67 -22.82 8.75
N ILE A 399 19.81 -22.18 8.48
CA ILE A 399 20.49 -22.17 7.19
C ILE A 399 21.73 -23.06 7.33
N THR A 400 21.85 -24.10 6.51
CA THR A 400 23.03 -24.99 6.48
C THR A 400 23.69 -24.90 5.12
N ILE A 401 24.95 -24.49 5.06
CA ILE A 401 25.69 -24.38 3.80
C ILE A 401 26.09 -25.78 3.32
N LEU A 402 25.77 -26.09 2.06
CA LEU A 402 25.99 -27.40 1.45
C LEU A 402 27.16 -27.41 0.48
N ASP A 403 27.36 -26.30 -0.25
CA ASP A 403 28.40 -26.16 -1.27
C ASP A 403 28.86 -24.69 -1.35
N THR A 404 30.07 -24.47 -1.83
CA THR A 404 30.70 -23.13 -1.96
C THR A 404 31.38 -22.94 -3.31
N TYR A 405 31.45 -21.69 -3.76
CA TYR A 405 32.39 -21.26 -4.79
C TYR A 405 33.76 -20.98 -4.14
N ASP A 406 34.83 -21.36 -4.84
CA ASP A 406 36.19 -21.10 -4.37
C ASP A 406 36.52 -19.60 -4.42
N GLY A 407 37.24 -19.13 -3.40
CA GLY A 407 37.87 -17.81 -3.41
C GLY A 407 39.20 -17.86 -4.15
N LEU A 408 39.70 -16.70 -4.60
CA LEU A 408 41.00 -16.62 -5.26
C LEU A 408 42.18 -16.83 -4.31
N LEU A 409 42.01 -16.56 -3.01
CA LEU A 409 43.12 -16.55 -2.05
C LEU A 409 42.78 -17.19 -0.70
N TYR A 410 41.61 -16.90 -0.14
CA TYR A 410 41.21 -17.34 1.20
C TYR A 410 40.21 -18.50 1.14
N GLU A 411 40.36 -19.42 2.09
CA GLU A 411 39.45 -20.55 2.32
C GLU A 411 38.26 -20.17 3.22
N ASP A 412 38.18 -18.89 3.59
CA ASP A 412 37.14 -18.36 4.46
C ASP A 412 35.86 -18.15 3.64
N LEU A 413 34.76 -18.75 4.11
CA LEU A 413 33.42 -18.54 3.57
C LEU A 413 32.80 -17.32 4.22
N CYS A 414 32.33 -16.38 3.40
CA CYS A 414 31.76 -15.12 3.85
C CYS A 414 30.28 -14.97 3.45
N ILE A 415 29.50 -14.37 4.35
CA ILE A 415 28.14 -13.87 4.10
C ILE A 415 28.06 -12.48 4.71
N SER A 416 27.75 -11.46 3.91
CA SER A 416 27.65 -10.09 4.41
C SER A 416 26.38 -9.85 5.20
N GLU A 417 25.23 -10.36 4.74
CA GLU A 417 23.94 -9.97 5.31
C GLU A 417 22.90 -11.08 5.11
N ILE A 418 21.98 -11.22 6.07
CA ILE A 418 20.76 -12.02 5.94
C ILE A 418 19.55 -11.10 5.96
N LEU A 419 18.67 -11.28 4.98
CA LEU A 419 17.40 -10.56 4.90
C LEU A 419 16.27 -11.47 5.30
N LEU A 420 15.57 -11.09 6.38
CA LEU A 420 14.34 -11.75 6.79
C LEU A 420 13.21 -10.77 6.53
N LEU A 421 12.37 -11.05 5.55
CA LEU A 421 11.26 -10.19 5.18
C LEU A 421 9.92 -10.84 5.50
N SER A 422 8.96 -10.00 5.86
CA SER A 422 7.62 -10.38 6.26
C SER A 422 6.61 -9.34 5.82
N ASN A 423 5.54 -9.77 5.16
CA ASN A 423 4.42 -8.89 4.80
C ASN A 423 3.74 -8.29 6.05
N THR A 424 3.80 -9.00 7.18
CA THR A 424 3.33 -8.52 8.47
C THR A 424 3.98 -7.19 8.88
N MET A 425 5.25 -6.96 8.51
CA MET A 425 5.96 -5.73 8.91
C MET A 425 5.44 -4.48 8.22
N LYS A 426 4.70 -4.60 7.10
CA LYS A 426 4.07 -3.48 6.40
C LYS A 426 3.04 -2.75 7.28
N ASN A 427 2.49 -3.41 8.31
CA ASN A 427 1.48 -2.83 9.20
C ASN A 427 1.96 -2.71 10.65
N LYS A 428 2.19 -1.47 11.10
CA LYS A 428 2.61 -1.14 12.48
C LYS A 428 1.62 -1.60 13.56
N ASN A 429 0.32 -1.55 13.27
CA ASN A 429 -0.70 -2.01 14.22
C ASN A 429 -0.68 -3.53 14.36
N LEU A 430 -0.39 -4.25 13.27
CA LEU A 430 -0.22 -5.70 13.30
C LEU A 430 1.04 -6.10 14.08
N ILE A 431 2.17 -5.41 13.87
CA ILE A 431 3.40 -5.58 14.68
C ILE A 431 3.10 -5.43 16.17
N GLU A 432 2.40 -4.37 16.55
CA GLU A 432 2.06 -4.11 17.95
C GLU A 432 1.09 -5.16 18.51
N LEU A 433 0.13 -5.59 17.69
CA LEU A 433 -0.82 -6.64 18.02
C LEU A 433 -0.10 -7.95 18.37
N ILE A 434 0.90 -8.34 17.57
CA ILE A 434 1.71 -9.55 17.79
C ILE A 434 2.46 -9.47 19.12
N LYS A 435 3.16 -8.36 19.37
CA LYS A 435 3.90 -8.16 20.63
C LYS A 435 3.00 -8.27 21.85
N LEU A 436 1.82 -7.65 21.79
CA LEU A 436 0.85 -7.74 22.87
C LEU A 436 0.30 -9.15 22.99
N TYR A 437 -0.04 -9.82 21.88
CA TYR A 437 -0.63 -11.14 21.86
C TYR A 437 0.24 -12.21 22.53
N TYR A 438 1.55 -12.25 22.25
CA TYR A 438 2.45 -13.24 22.85
C TYR A 438 2.97 -12.86 24.26
N LYS A 439 2.51 -11.75 24.84
CA LYS A 439 2.82 -11.43 26.23
C LYS A 439 2.12 -12.42 27.17
N GLU A 440 2.88 -13.13 28.01
CA GLU A 440 2.36 -14.16 28.94
C GLU A 440 1.28 -13.61 29.88
N GLU A 441 1.54 -12.45 30.49
CA GLU A 441 0.58 -11.75 31.35
C GLU A 441 0.22 -10.40 30.75
N LYS A 442 -1.08 -10.23 30.45
CA LYS A 442 -1.64 -8.99 29.92
C LYS A 442 -2.46 -8.30 31.00
N THR A 443 -2.18 -7.02 31.24
CA THR A 443 -3.05 -6.16 32.05
C THR A 443 -4.38 -5.92 31.32
N ASN A 444 -5.43 -5.51 32.04
CA ASN A 444 -6.71 -5.14 31.40
C ASN A 444 -6.56 -4.01 30.38
N GLU A 445 -5.62 -3.09 30.59
CA GLU A 445 -5.31 -2.02 29.63
C GLU A 445 -4.69 -2.57 28.35
N GLU A 446 -3.76 -3.52 28.47
CA GLU A 446 -3.15 -4.18 27.31
C GLU A 446 -4.14 -5.04 26.54
N LYS A 447 -5.06 -5.72 27.22
CA LYS A 447 -6.14 -6.45 26.54
C LYS A 447 -7.08 -5.50 25.78
N ARG A 448 -7.38 -4.32 26.35
CA ARG A 448 -8.13 -3.27 25.64
C ARG A 448 -7.36 -2.71 24.45
N ARG A 449 -6.05 -2.51 24.59
CA ARG A 449 -5.17 -2.07 23.51
C ARG A 449 -5.13 -3.10 22.39
N LEU A 450 -5.00 -4.39 22.73
CA LEU A 450 -5.11 -5.52 21.80
C LEU A 450 -6.43 -5.48 21.02
N LEU A 451 -7.55 -5.27 21.73
CA LEU A 451 -8.86 -5.10 21.09
C LEU A 451 -8.88 -3.92 20.14
N ASN A 452 -8.37 -2.75 20.56
CA ASN A 452 -8.32 -1.55 19.71
C ASN A 452 -7.50 -1.77 18.44
N LEU A 453 -6.32 -2.39 18.55
CA LEU A 453 -5.48 -2.70 17.39
C LEU A 453 -6.19 -3.63 16.41
N LEU A 454 -6.88 -4.66 16.89
CA LEU A 454 -7.72 -5.53 16.04
C LEU A 454 -8.81 -4.75 15.29
N MET A 455 -9.27 -3.61 15.83
CA MET A 455 -10.25 -2.76 15.16
C MET A 455 -9.65 -1.87 14.06
N GLU A 456 -8.34 -1.63 14.14
CA GLU A 456 -7.61 -0.75 13.25
C GLU A 456 -6.93 -1.51 12.11
N VAL A 457 -6.54 -2.77 12.31
CA VAL A 457 -6.05 -3.64 11.23
C VAL A 457 -7.22 -4.00 10.30
N LYS A 458 -7.01 -3.91 8.99
CA LYS A 458 -8.08 -4.22 8.02
C LYS A 458 -8.28 -5.73 7.91
N SER A 459 -9.46 -6.17 7.50
CA SER A 459 -9.79 -7.60 7.50
C SER A 459 -8.91 -8.39 6.54
N HIS A 460 -8.63 -7.87 5.35
CA HIS A 460 -7.75 -8.53 4.38
C HIS A 460 -6.31 -8.64 4.90
N GLU A 461 -5.80 -7.61 5.58
CA GLU A 461 -4.46 -7.64 6.21
C GLU A 461 -4.39 -8.73 7.30
N LEU A 462 -5.46 -8.90 8.08
CA LEU A 462 -5.58 -10.01 9.05
C LEU A 462 -5.69 -11.38 8.34
N TYR A 463 -6.41 -11.48 7.23
CA TYR A 463 -6.56 -12.74 6.47
C TYR A 463 -5.26 -13.17 5.78
N GLU A 464 -4.48 -12.21 5.28
CA GLU A 464 -3.18 -12.45 4.66
C GLU A 464 -2.13 -12.81 5.71
N SER A 465 -2.17 -12.16 6.88
CA SER A 465 -1.36 -12.57 8.01
C SER A 465 -1.88 -13.92 8.52
N ALA A 466 -1.25 -15.04 8.19
CA ALA A 466 -1.56 -16.38 8.72
C ALA A 466 -1.33 -16.51 10.25
N TYR A 467 -1.24 -15.36 10.95
CA TYR A 467 -0.58 -15.10 12.22
C TYR A 467 -1.44 -15.43 13.43
N PHE A 468 -2.76 -15.32 13.31
CA PHE A 468 -3.65 -15.55 14.42
C PHE A 468 -4.47 -16.79 14.16
N ASN A 469 -4.31 -17.78 15.03
CA ASN A 469 -5.45 -18.60 15.35
C ASN A 469 -6.47 -17.67 16.00
N TYR A 470 -7.42 -17.19 15.19
CA TYR A 470 -8.45 -16.25 15.63
C TYR A 470 -9.14 -16.72 16.90
N ASN A 471 -9.31 -18.05 17.05
CA ASN A 471 -9.89 -18.64 18.25
C ASN A 471 -9.07 -18.35 19.51
N ASP A 472 -7.74 -18.28 19.42
CA ASP A 472 -6.87 -17.99 20.57
C ASP A 472 -6.88 -16.51 20.93
N VAL A 473 -6.86 -15.61 19.93
CA VAL A 473 -7.08 -14.17 20.15
C VAL A 473 -8.45 -13.95 20.79
N ILE A 474 -9.49 -14.59 20.25
CA ILE A 474 -10.85 -14.47 20.78
C ILE A 474 -10.98 -15.08 22.15
N LYS A 475 -10.29 -16.19 22.44
CA LYS A 475 -10.21 -16.75 23.79
C LYS A 475 -9.51 -15.78 24.76
N GLU A 476 -8.46 -15.09 24.34
CA GLU A 476 -7.86 -14.03 25.16
C GLU A 476 -8.82 -12.85 25.38
N LEU A 477 -9.51 -12.41 24.32
CA LEU A 477 -10.49 -11.32 24.39
C LEU A 477 -11.74 -11.71 25.21
N SER A 478 -12.13 -12.98 25.21
CA SER A 478 -13.26 -13.52 25.99
C SER A 478 -13.06 -13.34 27.50
N ASN A 479 -11.80 -13.29 27.91
CA ASN A 479 -11.39 -13.08 29.29
C ASN A 479 -11.14 -11.59 29.62
N ILE A 480 -11.55 -10.67 28.74
CA ILE A 480 -11.55 -9.24 29.07
C ILE A 480 -12.73 -8.96 29.98
N GLU A 481 -12.43 -8.52 31.19
CA GLU A 481 -13.44 -7.95 32.07
C GLU A 481 -13.90 -6.61 31.45
N LEU A 482 -15.03 -6.64 30.72
CA LEU A 482 -15.58 -5.46 30.06
C LEU A 482 -16.16 -4.51 31.11
N LYS A 483 -15.30 -3.76 31.79
CA LYS A 483 -15.71 -2.92 32.92
C LYS A 483 -16.46 -1.68 32.49
N THR A 484 -16.20 -1.15 31.29
CA THR A 484 -16.71 0.17 30.90
C THR A 484 -17.72 0.09 29.77
N GLU A 485 -18.68 1.02 29.78
CA GLU A 485 -19.61 1.27 28.68
C GLU A 485 -18.89 1.50 27.34
N LYS A 486 -17.70 2.11 27.39
CA LYS A 486 -16.84 2.32 26.22
C LYS A 486 -16.38 1.00 25.60
N ASP A 487 -16.04 -0.01 26.40
CA ASP A 487 -15.60 -1.32 25.90
C ASP A 487 -16.73 -1.99 25.10
N PHE A 488 -17.96 -1.97 25.63
CA PHE A 488 -19.13 -2.50 24.93
C PHE A 488 -19.48 -1.72 23.67
N ARG A 489 -19.42 -0.38 23.73
CA ARG A 489 -19.64 0.49 22.57
C ARG A 489 -18.65 0.17 21.45
N ASN A 490 -17.36 0.11 21.76
CA ASN A 490 -16.33 -0.20 20.77
C ASN A 490 -16.61 -1.53 20.06
N ILE A 491 -17.00 -2.55 20.83
CA ILE A 491 -17.34 -3.87 20.27
C ILE A 491 -18.58 -3.78 19.39
N ILE A 492 -19.67 -3.15 19.84
CA ILE A 492 -20.89 -3.00 19.00
C ILE A 492 -20.60 -2.18 17.72
N GLU A 493 -19.69 -1.22 17.79
CA GLU A 493 -19.24 -0.44 16.63
C GLU A 493 -18.41 -1.28 15.64
N LEU A 494 -17.72 -2.34 16.08
CA LEU A 494 -16.96 -3.25 15.20
C LEU A 494 -17.82 -3.89 14.11
N GLY A 495 -19.03 -4.33 14.45
CA GLY A 495 -19.95 -4.97 13.51
C GLY A 495 -20.35 -4.10 12.31
N ASN A 496 -20.04 -2.81 12.33
CA ASN A 496 -20.44 -1.83 11.32
C ASN A 496 -19.34 -1.47 10.33
N LYS A 497 -18.07 -1.61 10.72
CA LYS A 497 -16.97 -1.47 9.78
C LYS A 497 -16.91 -2.75 8.96
N LYS A 498 -17.84 -2.87 7.99
CA LYS A 498 -18.02 -4.02 7.08
C LYS A 498 -16.72 -4.48 6.40
N GLU A 499 -15.68 -3.64 6.39
CA GLU A 499 -14.42 -3.85 5.71
C GLU A 499 -13.27 -4.30 6.63
N ASN A 500 -13.39 -4.19 7.97
CA ASN A 500 -12.21 -4.27 8.85
C ASN A 500 -12.09 -5.54 9.70
N ILE A 501 -13.19 -6.22 10.05
CA ILE A 501 -13.12 -7.46 10.83
C ILE A 501 -13.97 -8.53 10.18
N SER A 502 -13.43 -9.75 10.09
CA SER A 502 -14.19 -10.92 9.65
C SER A 502 -15.46 -11.06 10.50
N LYS A 503 -16.62 -11.25 9.83
CA LYS A 503 -17.91 -11.47 10.50
C LYS A 503 -17.82 -12.54 11.59
N THR A 504 -17.00 -13.56 11.37
CA THR A 504 -16.69 -14.64 12.31
C THR A 504 -16.06 -14.12 13.60
N ILE A 505 -15.04 -13.27 13.51
CA ILE A 505 -14.36 -12.72 14.70
C ILE A 505 -15.34 -11.90 15.54
N TYR A 506 -16.14 -11.05 14.88
CA TYR A 506 -17.15 -10.25 15.57
C TYR A 506 -18.22 -11.13 16.22
N GLY A 507 -18.73 -12.14 15.50
CA GLY A 507 -19.72 -13.09 15.99
C GLY A 507 -19.24 -13.84 17.23
N GLN A 508 -18.01 -14.36 17.21
CA GLN A 508 -17.44 -15.10 18.34
C GLN A 508 -17.17 -14.19 19.54
N LEU A 509 -16.73 -12.95 19.31
CA LEU A 509 -16.53 -11.97 20.37
C LEU A 509 -17.87 -11.62 21.04
N ILE A 510 -18.92 -11.31 20.26
CA ILE A 510 -20.27 -11.09 20.81
C ILE A 510 -20.76 -12.31 21.57
N LYS A 511 -20.62 -13.51 21.00
CA LYS A 511 -21.06 -14.78 21.60
C LYS A 511 -20.45 -14.93 23.00
N SER A 512 -19.14 -14.74 23.08
CA SER A 512 -18.41 -14.79 24.34
C SER A 512 -18.94 -13.78 25.37
N ILE A 513 -19.15 -12.54 24.96
CA ILE A 513 -19.57 -11.45 25.84
C ILE A 513 -21.01 -11.64 26.32
N PHE A 514 -21.88 -12.07 25.42
CA PHE A 514 -23.27 -12.39 25.75
C PHE A 514 -23.30 -13.49 26.80
N PHE A 515 -22.53 -14.56 26.64
CA PHE A 515 -22.52 -15.66 27.60
C PHE A 515 -21.81 -15.35 28.91
N SER A 516 -20.98 -14.31 28.98
CA SER A 516 -20.36 -13.86 30.24
C SER A 516 -21.23 -12.88 31.01
N GLU A 517 -21.86 -11.89 30.34
CA GLU A 517 -22.65 -10.83 30.98
C GLU A 517 -23.93 -10.47 30.18
N PRO A 518 -24.92 -11.38 30.06
CA PRO A 518 -26.04 -11.24 29.13
C PRO A 518 -26.91 -9.99 29.39
N LYS A 519 -27.17 -9.66 30.66
CA LYS A 519 -27.94 -8.47 31.06
C LYS A 519 -27.28 -7.17 30.62
N LYS A 520 -25.97 -7.06 30.87
CA LYS A 520 -25.20 -5.85 30.54
C LYS A 520 -25.06 -5.70 29.03
N PHE A 521 -24.81 -6.80 28.33
CA PHE A 521 -24.75 -6.81 26.87
C PHE A 521 -26.05 -6.29 26.23
N ILE A 522 -27.21 -6.82 26.64
CA ILE A 522 -28.51 -6.38 26.13
C ILE A 522 -28.78 -4.90 26.44
N LYS A 523 -28.46 -4.47 27.66
CA LYS A 523 -28.60 -3.08 28.08
C LYS A 523 -27.81 -2.14 27.17
N GLU A 524 -26.58 -2.48 26.85
CA GLU A 524 -25.75 -1.69 25.94
C GLU A 524 -26.23 -1.78 24.49
N LEU A 525 -26.57 -2.97 24.00
CA LEU A 525 -27.09 -3.17 22.65
C LEU A 525 -28.39 -2.41 22.39
N SER A 526 -29.24 -2.26 23.42
CA SER A 526 -30.50 -1.50 23.33
C SER A 526 -30.30 -0.02 22.99
N LYS A 527 -29.12 0.55 23.28
CA LYS A 527 -28.74 1.91 22.90
C LYS A 527 -28.50 2.06 21.39
N TYR A 528 -28.42 0.94 20.67
CA TYR A 528 -28.16 0.86 19.23
C TYR A 528 -29.20 -0.01 18.51
N PRO A 529 -30.48 0.43 18.43
CA PRO A 529 -31.55 -0.42 17.89
C PRO A 529 -31.31 -0.92 16.46
N ASN A 530 -30.67 -0.09 15.64
CA ASN A 530 -30.29 -0.43 14.26
C ASN A 530 -29.17 -1.47 14.15
N LYS A 531 -28.60 -1.94 15.27
CA LYS A 531 -27.51 -2.93 15.32
C LYS A 531 -27.94 -4.29 15.85
N ILE A 532 -29.11 -4.38 16.48
CA ILE A 532 -29.59 -5.62 17.11
C ILE A 532 -29.63 -6.77 16.09
N GLU A 533 -30.15 -6.51 14.89
CA GLU A 533 -30.31 -7.53 13.84
C GLU A 533 -28.97 -8.07 13.34
N SER A 534 -28.02 -7.19 12.97
CA SER A 534 -26.70 -7.62 12.50
C SER A 534 -25.92 -8.35 13.60
N THR A 535 -25.99 -7.87 14.84
CA THR A 535 -25.33 -8.50 16.00
C THR A 535 -25.92 -9.88 16.29
N ALA A 536 -27.26 -10.02 16.24
CA ALA A 536 -27.93 -11.31 16.39
C ALA A 536 -27.51 -12.30 15.29
N LEU A 537 -27.49 -11.85 14.03
CA LEU A 537 -27.09 -12.65 12.88
C LEU A 537 -25.66 -13.18 13.01
N TYR A 538 -24.69 -12.30 13.28
CA TYR A 538 -23.30 -12.72 13.40
C TYR A 538 -23.05 -13.62 14.60
N MET A 539 -23.74 -13.39 15.72
CA MET A 539 -23.64 -14.28 16.86
C MET A 539 -24.25 -15.66 16.55
N SER A 540 -25.39 -15.72 15.84
CA SER A 540 -26.01 -16.99 15.47
C SER A 540 -25.15 -17.83 14.53
N ASP A 541 -24.42 -17.20 13.61
CA ASP A 541 -23.53 -17.90 12.67
C ASP A 541 -22.39 -18.64 13.39
N GLU A 542 -22.04 -18.20 14.61
CA GLU A 542 -20.94 -18.76 15.41
C GLU A 542 -21.40 -19.73 16.51
N ILE A 543 -22.70 -19.97 16.65
CA ILE A 543 -23.23 -20.94 17.63
C ILE A 543 -23.20 -22.33 17.00
N SER A 544 -22.27 -23.14 17.46
CA SER A 544 -22.09 -24.50 16.97
C SER A 544 -22.67 -25.49 17.95
N GLY A 545 -23.76 -26.15 17.54
CA GLY A 545 -24.31 -27.29 18.28
C GLY A 545 -25.46 -26.96 19.22
N LYS A 546 -26.24 -27.99 19.53
CA LYS A 546 -27.51 -27.88 20.24
C LYS A 546 -27.38 -27.30 21.66
N GLU A 547 -26.31 -27.64 22.38
CA GLU A 547 -26.10 -27.20 23.76
C GLU A 547 -25.88 -25.68 23.87
N GLU A 548 -25.10 -25.08 22.97
CA GLU A 548 -24.91 -23.63 22.94
C GLU A 548 -26.21 -22.90 22.57
N TRP A 549 -26.99 -23.47 21.64
CA TRP A 549 -28.30 -22.96 21.26
C TRP A 549 -29.32 -23.00 22.40
N ASP A 550 -29.37 -24.11 23.13
CA ASP A 550 -30.25 -24.27 24.28
C ASP A 550 -29.86 -23.28 25.39
N ARG A 551 -28.55 -23.12 25.66
CA ARG A 551 -28.03 -22.11 26.59
C ARG A 551 -28.44 -20.70 26.19
N LEU A 552 -28.28 -20.32 24.92
CA LEU A 552 -28.69 -19.00 24.44
C LEU A 552 -30.19 -18.76 24.65
N LYS A 553 -31.02 -19.75 24.31
CA LYS A 553 -32.48 -19.64 24.50
C LYS A 553 -32.84 -19.47 25.97
N ASP A 554 -32.18 -20.18 26.87
CA ASP A 554 -32.45 -20.09 28.30
C ASP A 554 -32.02 -18.73 28.87
N GLU A 555 -30.85 -18.22 28.49
CA GLU A 555 -30.41 -16.87 28.88
C GLU A 555 -31.37 -15.78 28.40
N ILE A 556 -31.82 -15.84 27.13
CA ILE A 556 -32.80 -14.88 26.61
C ILE A 556 -34.16 -14.99 27.32
N LYS A 557 -34.61 -16.21 27.64
CA LYS A 557 -35.85 -16.40 28.43
C LYS A 557 -35.72 -15.81 29.83
N GLU A 558 -34.58 -15.97 30.49
CA GLU A 558 -34.35 -15.38 31.81
C GLU A 558 -34.29 -13.86 31.74
N LEU A 559 -33.67 -13.29 30.71
CA LEU A 559 -33.70 -11.85 30.44
C LEU A 559 -35.13 -11.32 30.26
N ASN A 560 -35.98 -12.02 29.51
CA ASN A 560 -37.39 -11.64 29.31
C ASN A 560 -38.25 -11.71 30.58
N LYS A 561 -37.83 -12.45 31.60
CA LYS A 561 -38.52 -12.51 32.90
C LYS A 561 -38.09 -11.39 33.84
N ASP A 562 -37.01 -10.68 33.52
CA ASP A 562 -36.46 -9.62 34.35
C ASP A 562 -37.34 -8.37 34.30
N LYS A 563 -38.02 -8.09 35.41
CA LYS A 563 -38.93 -6.94 35.55
C LYS A 563 -38.18 -5.62 35.70
N GLU A 564 -36.86 -5.64 35.88
CA GLU A 564 -36.03 -4.44 36.02
C GLU A 564 -35.56 -3.87 34.68
N LEU A 565 -35.79 -4.59 33.57
CA LEU A 565 -35.46 -4.09 32.24
C LEU A 565 -36.35 -2.91 31.84
N LYS A 566 -35.74 -1.92 31.19
CA LYS A 566 -36.46 -0.83 30.55
C LYS A 566 -37.20 -1.31 29.31
N PHE A 567 -38.11 -0.49 28.81
CA PHE A 567 -38.89 -0.80 27.62
C PHE A 567 -37.99 -1.06 26.40
N GLU A 568 -36.98 -0.22 26.19
CA GLU A 568 -36.03 -0.33 25.08
C GLU A 568 -35.17 -1.60 25.18
N GLU A 569 -34.81 -2.00 26.40
CA GLU A 569 -34.06 -3.22 26.68
C GLU A 569 -34.93 -4.46 26.40
N THR A 570 -36.20 -4.45 26.83
CA THR A 570 -37.18 -5.50 26.53
C THR A 570 -37.41 -5.63 25.02
N VAL A 571 -37.50 -4.51 24.29
CA VAL A 571 -37.60 -4.51 22.83
C VAL A 571 -36.35 -5.12 22.20
N ALA A 572 -35.16 -4.79 22.71
CA ALA A 572 -33.91 -5.34 22.23
C ALA A 572 -33.80 -6.86 22.46
N VAL A 573 -34.17 -7.37 23.64
CA VAL A 573 -34.21 -8.82 23.92
C VAL A 573 -35.13 -9.54 22.95
N ASN A 574 -36.32 -9.00 22.71
CA ASN A 574 -37.30 -9.65 21.83
C ASN A 574 -36.86 -9.62 20.36
N LEU A 575 -36.32 -8.51 19.87
CA LEU A 575 -35.77 -8.42 18.52
C LEU A 575 -34.58 -9.37 18.33
N PHE A 576 -33.69 -9.42 19.32
CA PHE A 576 -32.56 -10.33 19.32
C PHE A 576 -33.03 -11.80 19.30
N TYR A 577 -33.98 -12.17 20.16
CA TYR A 577 -34.59 -13.50 20.20
C TYR A 577 -35.24 -13.90 18.89
N ILE A 578 -36.02 -13.01 18.27
CA ILE A 578 -36.69 -13.26 17.00
C ILE A 578 -35.64 -13.56 15.93
N LYS A 579 -34.61 -12.73 15.82
CA LYS A 579 -33.56 -12.88 14.79
C LYS A 579 -32.71 -14.13 14.99
N VAL A 580 -32.38 -14.43 16.23
CA VAL A 580 -31.70 -15.66 16.62
C VAL A 580 -32.53 -16.89 16.19
N ASN A 581 -33.85 -16.92 16.42
CA ASN A 581 -34.70 -18.05 16.01
C ASN A 581 -34.96 -18.11 14.49
N GLU A 582 -35.12 -16.97 13.82
CA GLU A 582 -35.27 -16.91 12.35
C GLU A 582 -34.10 -17.57 11.61
N ASN A 583 -32.89 -17.51 12.18
CA ASN A 583 -31.72 -18.18 11.62
C ASN A 583 -31.64 -19.66 12.00
N ILE A 584 -32.08 -20.07 13.20
CA ILE A 584 -32.18 -21.49 13.58
C ILE A 584 -33.11 -22.22 12.62
N ASP A 585 -34.25 -21.64 12.27
CA ASP A 585 -35.23 -22.29 11.40
C ASP A 585 -34.76 -22.39 9.93
N LYS A 586 -33.72 -21.63 9.56
CA LYS A 586 -33.09 -21.65 8.22
C LYS A 586 -31.93 -22.64 8.09
N LEU A 587 -31.22 -22.92 9.18
CA LEU A 587 -30.11 -23.90 9.27
C LEU A 587 -30.65 -25.32 9.46
#